data_AF-A0AB37ZI03-F1
#
_entry.id   AF-A0AB37ZI03-F1
#
_cell.length_a   1.000
_cell.length_b   1.000
_cell.length_c   1.000
_cell.angle_alpha   90.00
_cell.angle_beta   90.00
_cell.angle_gamma   90.00
#
_symmetry.space_group_name_H-M   'P 1'
#
loop_
_entity.id
_entity.type
_entity.pdbx_description
1 polymer ?
#
loop_
_entity_poly.entity_id
_entity_poly.type
_entity_poly.pdbx_seq_one_letter_code
_entity_poly.pdbx_strand_id
1 'polypeptide(L)'
;MPSTPAPYLKPDECVVLFDGVCKLCNGVVKFLIRHDPHQRLRLAAVQSEQGQALLKWAGLPLDDFHTIAVIVNNRVFVRSDAFLHIMGLLPAPWPLLKVLGIFPRFLRDWAYNRIALNRYRLFGRYDHCLLPSPQDRQRFLDG
;
A
#
# COMPACT_ATOMS: atom_id res chain seq x y z
N MET A 1 3.05 16.00 -9.94
CA MET A 1 3.89 14.90 -9.40
C MET A 1 5.11 15.53 -8.75
N PRO A 2 5.62 14.98 -7.64
CA PRO A 2 6.80 15.52 -6.97
C PRO A 2 8.01 15.56 -7.93
N SER A 3 8.76 16.67 -7.88
CA SER A 3 9.94 16.93 -8.73
C SER A 3 11.23 16.35 -8.17
N THR A 4 11.19 15.79 -6.96
CA THR A 4 12.32 15.21 -6.24
C THR A 4 12.11 13.71 -6.03
N PRO A 5 13.19 12.91 -5.88
CA PRO A 5 13.07 11.51 -5.55
C PRO A 5 12.32 11.27 -4.23
N ALA A 6 11.61 10.15 -4.15
CA ALA A 6 10.96 9.74 -2.91
C ALA A 6 12.02 9.50 -1.81
N PRO A 7 11.86 10.09 -0.61
CA PRO A 7 12.81 9.92 0.47
C PRO A 7 12.85 8.45 0.95
N TYR A 8 13.99 8.00 1.46
CA TYR A 8 14.21 6.64 1.99
C TYR A 8 14.11 5.49 0.98
N LEU A 9 13.83 5.76 -0.29
CA LEU A 9 13.80 4.78 -1.37
C LEU A 9 15.05 4.87 -2.23
N LYS A 10 15.60 3.70 -2.58
CA LYS A 10 16.61 3.61 -3.65
C LYS A 10 15.94 3.72 -5.03
N PRO A 11 16.70 4.05 -6.08
CA PRO A 11 16.24 3.86 -7.46
C PRO A 11 15.71 2.42 -7.63
N ASP A 12 14.56 2.29 -8.32
CA ASP A 12 13.85 1.04 -8.58
C ASP A 12 13.16 0.35 -7.38
N GLU A 13 13.24 0.91 -6.16
CA GLU A 13 12.47 0.38 -5.03
C GLU A 13 10.99 0.75 -5.12
N CYS A 14 10.14 -0.22 -4.78
CA CYS A 14 8.70 -0.03 -4.66
C CYS A 14 8.31 -0.09 -3.18
N VAL A 15 7.51 0.86 -2.71
CA VAL A 15 6.97 0.86 -1.34
C VAL A 15 5.47 0.92 -1.33
N VAL A 16 4.85 0.12 -0.48
CA VAL A 16 3.43 0.18 -0.14
C VAL A 16 3.26 0.94 1.18
N LEU A 17 2.55 2.05 1.12
CA LEU A 17 2.10 2.83 2.28
C LEU A 17 0.74 2.29 2.74
N PHE A 18 0.60 2.02 4.03
CA PHE A 18 -0.62 1.48 4.59
C PHE A 18 -0.91 1.99 6.01
N ASP A 19 -2.19 1.95 6.39
CA ASP A 19 -2.64 2.29 7.74
C ASP A 19 -2.49 1.10 8.71
N GLY A 20 -1.57 1.23 9.67
CA GLY A 20 -1.25 0.21 10.66
C GLY A 20 -2.34 -0.11 11.68
N VAL A 21 -3.35 0.76 11.86
CA VAL A 21 -4.51 0.49 12.74
C VAL A 21 -5.70 -0.12 11.98
N CYS A 22 -5.65 -0.12 10.64
CA CYS A 22 -6.71 -0.68 9.82
C CYS A 22 -6.56 -2.18 9.62
N LYS A 23 -7.56 -2.97 10.04
CA LYS A 23 -7.57 -4.44 9.89
C LYS A 23 -7.49 -4.90 8.42
N LEU A 24 -8.19 -4.20 7.52
CA LEU A 24 -8.15 -4.50 6.09
C LEU A 24 -6.76 -4.23 5.50
N CYS A 25 -6.16 -3.07 5.80
CA CYS A 25 -4.81 -2.72 5.35
C CYS A 25 -3.77 -3.73 5.85
N ASN A 26 -3.85 -4.11 7.13
CA ASN A 26 -3.01 -5.17 7.70
C ASN A 26 -3.23 -6.52 7.03
N GLY A 27 -4.47 -6.88 6.71
CA GLY A 27 -4.78 -8.10 5.96
C GLY A 27 -4.11 -8.11 4.59
N VAL A 28 -4.14 -6.99 3.87
CA VAL A 28 -3.43 -6.83 2.60
C VAL A 28 -1.91 -6.91 2.80
N VAL A 29 -1.35 -6.24 3.81
CA VAL A 29 0.10 -6.33 4.10
C VAL A 29 0.53 -7.77 4.36
N LYS A 30 -0.20 -8.51 5.21
CA LYS A 30 0.06 -9.94 5.46
C LYS A 30 -0.04 -10.78 4.19
N PHE A 31 -1.00 -10.45 3.33
CA PHE A 31 -1.12 -11.08 2.02
C PHE A 31 0.12 -10.80 1.16
N LEU A 32 0.61 -9.56 1.10
CA LEU A 32 1.79 -9.19 0.33
C LEU A 32 3.06 -9.87 0.84
N ILE A 33 3.26 -9.90 2.16
CA ILE A 33 4.40 -10.61 2.77
C ILE A 33 4.46 -12.08 2.33
N ARG A 34 3.31 -12.76 2.27
CA ARG A 34 3.22 -14.17 1.88
C ARG A 34 3.41 -14.41 0.39
N HIS A 35 2.98 -13.46 -0.45
CA HIS A 35 2.94 -13.65 -1.90
C HIS A 35 4.02 -12.89 -2.67
N ASP A 36 4.88 -12.13 -1.98
CA ASP A 36 6.09 -11.52 -2.51
C ASP A 36 7.36 -12.22 -1.96
N PRO A 37 7.67 -13.45 -2.40
CA PRO A 37 8.85 -14.17 -1.93
C PRO A 37 10.16 -13.49 -2.36
N HIS A 38 10.13 -12.69 -3.43
CA HIS A 38 11.30 -12.00 -3.98
C HIS A 38 11.59 -10.64 -3.35
N GLN A 39 10.78 -10.20 -2.41
CA GLN A 39 10.96 -8.93 -1.69
C GLN A 39 11.02 -7.70 -2.61
N ARG A 40 10.21 -7.72 -3.67
CA ARG A 40 10.07 -6.60 -4.61
C ARG A 40 9.36 -5.40 -3.99
N LEU A 41 8.51 -5.65 -2.99
CA LEU A 41 7.73 -4.65 -2.29
C LEU A 41 8.29 -4.41 -0.89
N ARG A 42 8.56 -3.15 -0.61
CA ARG A 42 8.78 -2.65 0.74
C ARG A 42 7.48 -2.13 1.34
N LEU A 43 7.42 -2.09 2.66
CA LEU A 43 6.22 -1.70 3.41
C LEU A 43 6.55 -0.52 4.33
N ALA A 44 5.66 0.46 4.41
CA ALA A 44 5.76 1.54 5.39
C ALA A 44 4.41 1.79 6.02
N ALA A 45 4.36 1.69 7.36
CA ALA A 45 3.18 2.11 8.09
C ALA A 45 3.14 3.64 8.09
N VAL A 46 2.01 4.24 7.78
CA VAL A 46 1.91 5.72 7.77
C VAL A 46 2.07 6.33 9.16
N GLN A 47 2.04 5.54 10.22
CA GLN A 47 2.32 5.98 11.58
C GLN A 47 3.83 6.12 11.89
N SER A 48 4.71 5.63 11.01
CA SER A 48 6.17 5.76 11.18
C SER A 48 6.70 7.08 10.60
N GLU A 49 7.92 7.44 10.97
CA GLU A 49 8.61 8.63 10.45
C GLU A 49 8.77 8.55 8.92
N GLN A 50 9.21 7.39 8.41
CA GLN A 50 9.43 7.14 7.00
C GLN A 50 8.10 7.16 6.23
N GLY A 51 7.05 6.55 6.80
CA GLY A 51 5.71 6.57 6.23
C GLY A 51 5.13 7.98 6.12
N GLN A 52 5.29 8.81 7.17
CA GLN A 52 4.87 10.21 7.18
C GLN A 52 5.64 11.05 6.15
N ALA A 53 6.96 10.87 6.06
CA ALA A 53 7.78 11.56 5.07
C ALA A 53 7.36 11.22 3.63
N LEU A 54 7.07 9.94 3.36
CA LEU A 54 6.59 9.49 2.06
C LEU A 54 5.18 10.00 1.74
N LEU A 55 4.26 10.05 2.71
CA LEU A 55 2.93 10.66 2.52
C LEU A 55 3.05 12.14 2.18
N LYS A 56 3.88 12.88 2.91
CA LYS A 56 4.14 14.30 2.68
C LYS A 56 4.71 14.54 1.28
N TRP A 57 5.71 13.76 0.90
CA TRP A 57 6.28 13.81 -0.45
C TRP A 57 5.26 13.47 -1.54
N ALA A 58 4.38 12.51 -1.28
CA ALA A 58 3.33 12.09 -2.20
C ALA A 58 2.17 13.09 -2.31
N GLY A 59 2.11 14.11 -1.43
CA GLY A 59 0.98 15.04 -1.34
C GLY A 59 -0.31 14.38 -0.87
N LEU A 60 -0.21 13.31 -0.06
CA LEU A 60 -1.35 12.58 0.49
C LEU A 60 -1.71 13.11 1.89
N PRO A 61 -2.97 12.92 2.36
CA PRO A 61 -3.37 13.32 3.71
C PRO A 61 -2.48 12.66 4.77
N LEU A 62 -2.04 13.42 5.76
CA LEU A 62 -1.15 12.94 6.82
C LEU A 62 -1.92 12.31 7.99
N ASP A 63 -3.08 12.88 8.33
CA ASP A 63 -3.84 12.51 9.52
C ASP A 63 -4.99 11.51 9.23
N ASP A 64 -5.65 11.65 8.07
CA ASP A 64 -6.81 10.82 7.66
C ASP A 64 -6.47 9.81 6.55
N PHE A 65 -5.26 9.25 6.60
CA PHE A 65 -4.85 8.22 5.63
C PHE A 65 -5.34 6.83 6.07
N HIS A 66 -6.32 6.31 5.35
CA HIS A 66 -6.95 5.04 5.70
C HIS A 66 -7.04 4.06 4.53
N THR A 67 -6.17 4.22 3.55
CA THR A 67 -6.18 3.43 2.31
C THR A 67 -4.81 2.80 2.11
N ILE A 68 -4.58 2.23 0.92
CA ILE A 68 -3.28 1.73 0.50
C ILE A 68 -2.83 2.62 -0.65
N ALA A 69 -1.58 3.03 -0.59
CA ALA A 69 -0.89 3.69 -1.70
C ALA A 69 0.38 2.90 -2.02
N VAL A 70 0.84 3.00 -3.26
CA VAL A 70 2.13 2.43 -3.66
C VAL A 70 2.93 3.48 -4.41
N ILE A 71 4.22 3.57 -4.11
CA ILE A 71 5.17 4.40 -4.83
C ILE A 71 6.03 3.47 -5.67
N VAL A 72 6.04 3.71 -6.98
CA VAL A 72 6.82 2.95 -7.96
C VAL A 72 7.52 3.97 -8.86
N ASN A 73 8.86 3.94 -8.94
CA ASN A 73 9.64 4.83 -9.80
C ASN A 73 9.26 6.31 -9.63
N ASN A 74 9.18 6.79 -8.38
CA ASN A 74 8.73 8.14 -8.01
C ASN A 74 7.32 8.52 -8.50
N ARG A 75 6.46 7.54 -8.78
CA ARG A 75 5.04 7.75 -9.10
C ARG A 75 4.18 7.18 -8.00
N VAL A 76 3.23 7.99 -7.55
CA VAL A 76 2.27 7.62 -6.51
C VAL A 76 1.03 7.06 -7.17
N PHE A 77 0.64 5.86 -6.77
CA PHE A 77 -0.62 5.24 -7.14
C PHE A 77 -1.46 5.04 -5.88
N VAL A 78 -2.75 5.30 -5.99
CA VAL A 78 -3.72 5.20 -4.89
C VAL A 78 -4.92 4.36 -5.31
N ARG A 79 -5.72 3.91 -4.34
CA ARG A 79 -7.01 3.24 -4.58
C ARG A 79 -6.87 2.01 -5.51
N SER A 80 -7.74 1.90 -6.51
CA SER A 80 -7.75 0.77 -7.45
C SER A 80 -6.46 0.71 -8.27
N ASP A 81 -5.87 1.86 -8.61
CA ASP A 81 -4.61 1.92 -9.36
C ASP A 81 -3.45 1.36 -8.54
N ALA A 82 -3.41 1.64 -7.23
CA ALA A 82 -2.43 1.05 -6.32
C ALA A 82 -2.55 -0.48 -6.29
N PHE A 83 -3.78 -1.00 -6.15
CA PHE A 83 -4.02 -2.43 -6.12
C PHE A 83 -3.53 -3.12 -7.41
N LEU A 84 -3.87 -2.57 -8.59
CA LEU A 84 -3.46 -3.13 -9.87
C LEU A 84 -1.92 -3.11 -10.06
N HIS A 85 -1.26 -2.07 -9.58
CA HIS A 85 0.21 -1.97 -9.62
C HIS A 85 0.86 -3.00 -8.69
N ILE A 86 0.38 -3.11 -7.45
CA ILE A 86 0.88 -4.09 -6.48
C ILE A 86 0.71 -5.53 -7.02
N MET A 87 -0.49 -5.92 -7.47
CA MET A 87 -0.72 -7.25 -8.05
C MET A 87 0.16 -7.52 -9.27
N GLY A 88 0.48 -6.46 -10.01
CA GLY A 88 1.37 -6.49 -11.15
C GLY A 88 2.85 -6.76 -10.85
N LEU A 89 3.29 -6.53 -9.62
CA LEU A 89 4.68 -6.70 -9.17
C LEU A 89 4.92 -8.09 -8.56
N LEU A 90 3.84 -8.73 -8.10
CA LEU A 90 3.83 -10.09 -7.56
C LEU A 90 4.10 -11.15 -8.65
N PRO A 91 4.62 -12.34 -8.30
CA PRO A 91 4.80 -13.45 -9.23
C PRO A 91 3.46 -13.98 -9.77
N ALA A 92 3.50 -14.80 -10.84
CA ALA A 92 2.31 -15.48 -11.35
C ALA A 92 1.59 -16.26 -10.22
N PRO A 93 0.25 -16.27 -10.17
CA PRO A 93 -0.69 -15.78 -11.19
C PRO A 93 -1.17 -14.33 -10.99
N TRP A 94 -0.69 -13.62 -9.97
CA TRP A 94 -1.21 -12.31 -9.56
C TRP A 94 -1.23 -11.23 -10.65
N PRO A 95 -0.24 -11.14 -11.57
CA PRO A 95 -0.29 -10.20 -12.67
C PRO A 95 -1.51 -10.35 -13.58
N LEU A 96 -2.20 -11.49 -13.60
CA LEU A 96 -3.45 -11.68 -14.34
C LEU A 96 -4.57 -10.76 -13.86
N LEU A 97 -4.54 -10.34 -12.58
CA LEU A 97 -5.50 -9.38 -12.04
C LEU A 97 -5.37 -7.99 -12.65
N LYS A 98 -4.27 -7.68 -13.37
CA LYS A 98 -4.16 -6.45 -14.18
C LYS A 98 -5.24 -6.37 -15.27
N VAL A 99 -5.82 -7.50 -15.70
CA VAL A 99 -6.95 -7.52 -16.65
C VAL A 99 -8.18 -6.80 -16.09
N LEU A 100 -8.34 -6.73 -14.76
CA LEU A 100 -9.36 -5.89 -14.14
C LEU A 100 -9.17 -4.40 -14.49
N GLY A 101 -7.97 -4.01 -14.94
CA GLY A 101 -7.64 -2.71 -15.50
C GLY A 101 -8.35 -2.37 -16.83
N ILE A 102 -9.00 -3.33 -17.49
CA ILE A 102 -9.81 -3.10 -18.70
C ILE A 102 -11.14 -2.42 -18.34
N PHE A 103 -11.66 -2.66 -17.13
CA PHE A 103 -12.90 -2.03 -16.69
C PHE A 103 -12.69 -0.50 -16.54
N PRO A 104 -13.69 0.32 -16.92
CA PRO A 104 -13.67 1.77 -16.74
C PRO A 104 -13.26 2.15 -15.32
N ARG A 105 -12.34 3.12 -15.21
CA ARG A 105 -11.81 3.59 -13.91
C ARG A 105 -12.94 3.94 -12.93
N PHE A 106 -14.04 4.52 -13.41
CA PHE A 106 -15.19 4.88 -12.56
C PHE A 106 -15.80 3.66 -11.87
N LEU A 107 -15.91 2.50 -12.54
CA LEU A 107 -16.46 1.27 -11.95
C LEU A 107 -15.50 0.68 -10.93
N ARG A 108 -14.20 0.66 -11.26
CA ARG A 108 -13.17 0.14 -10.34
C ARG A 108 -13.08 1.00 -9.09
N ASP A 109 -13.07 2.31 -9.25
CA ASP A 109 -13.03 3.25 -8.13
C ASP A 109 -14.35 3.24 -7.35
N TRP A 110 -15.49 3.04 -7.99
CA TRP A 110 -16.76 2.84 -7.29
C TRP A 110 -16.72 1.58 -6.41
N ALA A 111 -16.31 0.43 -6.97
CA ALA A 111 -16.18 -0.82 -6.21
C ALA A 111 -15.16 -0.66 -5.07
N TYR A 112 -14.01 -0.04 -5.34
CA TYR A 112 -13.00 0.26 -4.34
C TYR A 112 -13.56 1.15 -3.22
N ASN A 113 -14.25 2.24 -3.57
CA ASN A 113 -14.84 3.16 -2.61
C ASN A 113 -15.92 2.47 -1.77
N ARG A 114 -16.72 1.56 -2.34
CA ARG A 114 -17.69 0.77 -1.57
C ARG A 114 -17.01 -0.12 -0.53
N ILE A 115 -15.90 -0.77 -0.87
CA ILE A 115 -15.11 -1.56 0.09
C ILE A 115 -14.46 -0.63 1.13
N ALA A 116 -13.85 0.47 0.70
CA ALA A 116 -13.19 1.42 1.59
C ALA A 116 -14.16 2.08 2.60
N LEU A 117 -15.37 2.44 2.15
CA LEU A 117 -16.43 3.01 3.01
C LEU A 117 -16.97 1.99 4.01
N ASN A 118 -17.04 0.72 3.62
CA ASN A 118 -17.51 -0.34 4.51
C ASN A 118 -16.37 -1.00 5.31
N ARG A 119 -15.10 -0.62 5.11
CA ARG A 119 -13.95 -1.37 5.65
C ARG A 119 -13.98 -1.53 7.17
N TYR A 120 -14.38 -0.49 7.90
CA TYR A 120 -14.47 -0.56 9.37
C TYR A 120 -15.71 -1.33 9.83
N ARG A 121 -16.79 -1.29 9.03
CA ARG A 121 -18.01 -2.06 9.32
C ARG A 121 -17.86 -3.54 8.99
N LEU A 122 -17.07 -3.88 7.97
CA LEU A 122 -16.83 -5.25 7.51
C LEU A 122 -15.65 -5.93 8.22
N PHE A 123 -14.60 -5.17 8.52
CA PHE A 123 -13.34 -5.73 9.00
C PHE A 123 -12.88 -5.14 10.35
N GLY A 124 -13.44 -4.02 10.80
CA GLY A 124 -13.08 -3.37 12.07
C GLY A 124 -11.77 -2.57 12.05
N ARG A 125 -11.36 -2.11 13.24
CA ARG A 125 -10.05 -1.49 13.54
C ARG A 125 -9.31 -2.32 14.58
N TYR A 126 -7.99 -2.22 14.62
CA TYR A 126 -7.22 -2.62 15.81
C TYR A 126 -7.14 -1.41 16.75
N ASP A 127 -7.18 -1.66 18.06
CA ASP A 127 -7.07 -0.59 19.08
C ASP A 127 -5.67 0.02 19.14
N HIS A 128 -4.67 -0.75 18.66
CA HIS A 128 -3.27 -0.34 18.57
C HIS A 128 -2.66 -0.77 17.23
N CYS A 129 -1.58 -0.08 16.83
CA CYS A 129 -0.81 -0.47 15.66
C CYS A 129 -0.17 -1.84 15.91
N LEU A 130 -0.50 -2.83 15.08
CA LEU A 130 0.17 -4.12 15.12
C LEU A 130 1.52 -3.99 14.43
N LEU A 131 2.58 -3.89 15.23
CA LEU A 131 3.94 -3.99 14.72
C LEU A 131 4.17 -5.39 14.10
N PRO A 132 4.89 -5.47 12.97
CA PRO A 132 5.14 -6.73 12.28
C PRO A 132 5.96 -7.71 13.14
N SER A 133 5.81 -9.00 12.84
CA SER A 133 6.64 -10.07 13.41
C SER A 133 8.12 -9.73 13.23
N PRO A 134 9.02 -10.16 14.14
CA PRO A 134 10.46 -9.95 13.99
C PRO A 134 11.02 -10.43 12.64
N GLN A 135 10.46 -11.51 12.10
CA GLN A 135 10.83 -12.11 10.81
C GLN A 135 10.46 -11.23 9.60
N ASP A 136 9.46 -10.37 9.75
CA ASP A 136 8.94 -9.52 8.67
C ASP A 136 9.54 -8.12 8.69
N ARG A 137 10.30 -7.74 9.73
CA ARG A 137 10.90 -6.40 9.87
C ARG A 137 11.74 -5.99 8.67
N GLN A 138 12.46 -6.93 8.06
CA GLN A 138 13.26 -6.68 6.84
C GLN A 138 12.43 -6.17 5.66
N ARG A 139 11.10 -6.36 5.66
CA ARG A 139 10.19 -5.87 4.61
C ARG A 139 9.83 -4.39 4.80
N PHE A 140 10.07 -3.83 5.98
CA PHE A 140 9.63 -2.48 6.31
C PHE A 140 10.70 -1.42 6.01
N LEU A 141 10.28 -0.17 5.85
CA LEU A 141 11.16 1.00 5.74
C LEU A 141 11.67 1.53 7.08
N ASP A 142 11.04 1.08 8.15
CA ASP A 142 11.33 1.50 9.51
C ASP A 142 12.42 0.59 10.10
N GLY A 143 13.32 1.19 10.88
CA GLY A 143 14.56 0.58 11.40
C GLY A 143 14.40 -0.67 12.27
#